data_AF-A0A5D3E8B0-F1
#
_entry.id   AF-A0A5D3E8B0-F1
#
_cell.length_a   1.000
_cell.length_b   1.000
_cell.length_c   1.000
_cell.angle_alpha   90.00
_cell.angle_beta   90.00
_cell.angle_gamma   90.00
#
_symmetry.space_group_name_H-M   'P 1'
#
loop_
_entity.id
_entity.type
_entity.pdbx_description
1 polymer ?
#
loop_
_entity_poly.entity_id
_entity_poly.type
_entity_poly.pdbx_seq_one_letter_code
_entity_poly.pdbx_strand_id
1 'polypeptide(L)'
;DIFIYIDPPYVIKGSNLYLNFYTESDHTALAEMVKKLRKEWLISYDNCGLINSLYNSYSRISYKLAQGTSNKIGEEMLIFPKDLLFNESLSELSIPVLLE
;
A
#
# COMPACT_ATOMS: atom_id res chain seq x y z
N ASP A 1 13.91 9.05 -16.42
CA ASP A 1 13.85 8.56 -15.03
C ASP A 1 12.82 7.44 -14.94
N ILE A 2 12.78 6.68 -13.85
CA ILE A 2 11.83 5.56 -13.67
C ILE A 2 11.09 5.74 -12.35
N PHE A 3 9.76 5.65 -12.42
CA PHE A 3 8.86 5.54 -11.27
C PHE A 3 8.23 4.15 -11.28
N ILE A 4 8.17 3.50 -10.11
CA ILE A 4 7.68 2.12 -9.99
C ILE A 4 6.42 2.10 -9.13
N TYR A 5 5.31 1.66 -9.72
CA TYR A 5 4.11 1.34 -8.98
C TYR A 5 4.04 -0.17 -8.73
N ILE A 6 3.81 -0.57 -7.48
CA ILE A 6 3.80 -1.96 -7.04
C ILE A 6 2.43 -2.27 -6.44
N ASP A 7 1.78 -3.30 -6.95
CA ASP A 7 0.45 -3.73 -6.52
C ASP A 7 0.45 -5.26 -6.29
N PRO A 8 0.99 -5.72 -5.15
CA PRO A 8 1.15 -7.14 -4.87
C PRO A 8 -0.18 -7.77 -4.44
N PRO A 9 -0.28 -9.10 -4.34
CA PRO A 9 -1.40 -9.74 -3.65
C PRO A 9 -1.57 -9.16 -2.24
N TYR A 10 -2.80 -8.86 -1.86
CA TYR A 10 -3.13 -8.13 -0.63
C TYR A 10 -3.14 -9.07 0.59
N VAL A 11 -2.88 -8.57 1.81
CA VAL A 11 -2.84 -9.45 3.01
C VAL A 11 -4.23 -9.99 3.36
N ILE A 12 -5.24 -9.11 3.44
CA ILE A 12 -6.60 -9.47 3.85
C ILE A 12 -7.43 -9.85 2.63
N LYS A 13 -7.36 -9.04 1.58
CA LYS A 13 -8.15 -9.25 0.36
C LYS A 13 -7.52 -10.27 -0.59
N GLY A 14 -6.25 -10.63 -0.42
CA GLY A 14 -5.49 -11.32 -1.45
C GLY A 14 -6.02 -12.70 -1.81
N SER A 15 -6.46 -13.49 -0.83
CA SER A 15 -7.01 -14.84 -1.08
C SER A 15 -8.30 -14.82 -1.90
N ASN A 16 -9.04 -13.71 -1.89
CA ASN A 16 -10.26 -13.54 -2.68
C ASN A 16 -9.99 -12.94 -4.06
N LEU A 17 -8.86 -12.23 -4.23
CA LEU A 17 -8.52 -11.50 -5.45
C LEU A 17 -7.50 -12.22 -6.34
N TYR A 18 -6.65 -13.07 -5.76
CA TYR A 18 -5.52 -13.69 -6.43
C TYR A 18 -5.52 -15.21 -6.22
N LEU A 19 -5.34 -15.95 -7.32
CA LEU A 19 -5.19 -17.41 -7.28
C LEU A 19 -3.95 -17.82 -6.48
N ASN A 20 -2.86 -17.06 -6.62
CA ASN A 20 -1.60 -17.24 -5.89
C ASN A 20 -1.42 -16.11 -4.88
N PHE A 21 -2.17 -16.17 -3.78
CA PHE A 21 -2.07 -15.19 -2.71
C PHE A 21 -0.73 -15.33 -1.96
N TYR A 22 -0.25 -14.22 -1.42
CA TYR A 22 1.00 -14.17 -0.66
C TYR A 22 0.79 -14.67 0.77
N THR A 23 1.80 -15.36 1.28
CA THR A 23 1.97 -15.62 2.71
C THR A 23 2.64 -14.43 3.40
N GLU A 24 2.63 -14.40 4.73
CA GLU A 24 3.35 -13.40 5.52
C GLU A 24 4.86 -13.34 5.16
N SER A 25 5.46 -14.49 4.86
CA SER A 25 6.85 -14.58 4.42
C SER A 25 7.06 -13.90 3.06
N ASP A 26 6.11 -14.04 2.14
CA ASP A 26 6.18 -13.41 0.80
C ASP A 26 6.06 -11.88 0.91
N HIS A 27 5.14 -11.38 1.75
CA HIS A 27 5.03 -9.95 2.03
C HIS A 27 6.31 -9.38 2.66
N THR A 28 6.89 -10.12 3.60
CA THR A 28 8.15 -9.73 4.27
C THR A 28 9.29 -9.69 3.26
N ALA A 29 9.44 -10.72 2.42
CA ALA A 29 10.46 -10.78 1.38
C ALA A 29 10.31 -9.63 0.36
N LEU A 30 9.07 -9.35 -0.07
CA LEU A 30 8.81 -8.22 -0.96
C LEU A 30 9.20 -6.88 -0.30
N ALA A 31 8.82 -6.65 0.96
CA ALA A 31 9.18 -5.43 1.67
C ALA A 31 10.70 -5.23 1.74
N GLU A 32 11.44 -6.29 2.04
CA GLU A 32 12.92 -6.24 2.06
C GLU A 32 13.54 -5.95 0.69
N MET A 33 12.88 -6.30 -0.41
CA MET A 33 13.30 -5.92 -1.75
C MET A 33 12.95 -4.47 -2.09
N VAL A 34 11.71 -4.04 -1.79
CA VAL A 34 11.22 -2.68 -2.04
C VAL A 34 12.07 -1.65 -1.31
N LYS A 35 12.43 -1.92 -0.05
CA LYS A 35 13.30 -1.05 0.76
C LYS A 35 14.71 -0.84 0.16
N LYS A 36 15.16 -1.71 -0.74
CA LYS A 36 16.47 -1.61 -1.42
C LYS A 36 16.41 -0.85 -2.74
N LEU A 37 15.21 -0.50 -3.22
CA LEU A 37 15.05 0.26 -4.45
C LEU A 37 15.62 1.67 -4.27
N ARG A 38 16.42 2.11 -5.25
CA ARG A 38 16.99 3.46 -5.33
C ARG A 38 16.16 4.43 -6.18
N LYS A 39 15.08 3.92 -6.78
CA LYS A 39 14.16 4.68 -7.63
C LYS A 39 12.94 5.07 -6.82
N GLU A 40 12.24 6.12 -7.23
CA GLU A 40 10.95 6.47 -6.66
C GLU A 40 9.96 5.33 -6.86
N TRP A 41 9.22 5.01 -5.80
CA TRP A 41 8.24 3.93 -5.82
C TRP A 41 7.01 4.27 -4.99
N LEU A 42 5.91 3.62 -5.34
CA LEU A 42 4.64 3.64 -4.62
C LEU A 42 4.13 2.22 -4.55
N ILE A 43 3.67 1.79 -3.38
CA ILE A 43 3.05 0.48 -3.20
C ILE A 43 1.69 0.62 -2.51
N SER A 44 0.69 -0.09 -3.05
CA SER A 44 -0.66 -0.18 -2.49
C SER A 44 -0.85 -1.48 -1.70
N TYR A 45 -1.59 -1.40 -0.58
CA TYR A 45 -1.88 -2.53 0.28
C TYR A 45 -3.19 -2.35 1.06
N ASP A 46 -3.65 -3.41 1.73
CA ASP A 46 -4.61 -3.28 2.84
C ASP A 46 -3.97 -2.54 4.02
N ASN A 47 -4.74 -1.68 4.70
CA ASN A 47 -4.31 -1.14 5.99
C ASN A 47 -4.43 -2.22 7.09
N CYS A 48 -3.34 -2.92 7.39
CA CYS A 48 -3.30 -3.96 8.43
C CYS A 48 -2.01 -3.90 9.26
N GLY A 49 -2.00 -4.57 10.42
CA GLY A 49 -0.88 -4.53 11.36
C GLY A 49 0.45 -5.03 10.76
N LEU A 50 0.41 -6.06 9.92
CA LEU A 50 1.59 -6.60 9.25
C LEU A 50 2.26 -5.55 8.35
N ILE A 51 1.49 -4.93 7.45
CA ILE A 51 2.01 -3.94 6.50
C ILE A 51 2.48 -2.68 7.23
N ASN A 52 1.74 -2.23 8.26
CA ASN A 52 2.18 -1.13 9.12
C ASN A 52 3.54 -1.42 9.76
N SER A 53 3.76 -2.64 10.26
CA SER A 53 5.03 -3.04 10.85
C SER A 53 6.16 -3.07 9.82
N LEU A 54 5.92 -3.68 8.66
CA LEU A 54 6.94 -3.83 7.60
C LEU A 54 7.43 -2.50 7.05
N TYR A 55 6.58 -1.47 7.00
CA TYR A 55 6.87 -0.18 6.39
C TYR A 55 6.81 1.01 7.37
N ASN A 56 6.96 0.77 8.68
CA ASN A 56 6.87 1.82 9.71
C ASN A 56 7.81 3.02 9.53
N SER A 57 8.91 2.85 8.78
CA SER A 57 9.94 3.87 8.51
C SER A 57 9.66 4.71 7.26
N TYR A 58 8.59 4.39 6.54
CA TYR A 58 8.18 5.04 5.30
C TYR A 58 6.92 5.89 5.50
N SER A 59 6.75 6.86 4.61
CA SER A 59 5.53 7.65 4.58
C SER A 59 4.37 6.80 4.11
N ARG A 60 3.23 6.96 4.78
CA ARG A 60 2.05 6.13 4.61
C ARG A 60 0.79 6.97 4.64
N ILE A 61 -0.14 6.69 3.75
CA ILE A 61 -1.48 7.30 3.74
C ILE A 61 -2.49 6.19 3.75
N SER A 62 -3.41 6.19 4.71
CA SER A 62 -4.63 5.39 4.57
C SER A 62 -5.74 6.20 3.92
N TYR A 63 -6.58 5.52 3.15
CA TYR A 63 -7.78 6.12 2.54
C TYR A 63 -8.90 5.08 2.48
N LYS A 64 -10.12 5.57 2.35
CA LYS A 64 -11.31 4.72 2.24
C LYS A 64 -11.66 4.51 0.80
N LEU A 65 -11.93 3.25 0.42
CA LEU A 65 -12.40 2.90 -0.91
C LEU A 65 -13.77 2.24 -0.82
N ALA A 66 -14.76 2.81 -1.52
CA ALA A 66 -16.05 2.15 -1.70
C ALA A 66 -15.86 0.95 -2.64
N GLN A 67 -16.13 -0.27 -2.16
CA GLN A 67 -16.05 -1.44 -3.01
C GLN A 67 -17.30 -1.52 -3.90
N GLY A 68 -17.16 -1.38 -5.22
CA GLY A 68 -18.31 -1.30 -6.14
C GLY A 68 -19.28 -2.48 -6.10
N THR A 69 -18.87 -3.64 -5.55
CA THR A 69 -19.68 -4.86 -5.45
C THR A 69 -20.28 -5.10 -4.06
N SER A 70 -20.01 -4.25 -3.05
CA SER A 70 -20.62 -4.38 -1.72
C SER A 70 -20.73 -3.04 -0.99
N ASN A 71 -21.67 -2.91 -0.05
CA ASN A 71 -21.74 -1.73 0.83
C ASN A 71 -20.60 -1.64 1.86
N LYS A 72 -19.55 -2.48 1.73
CA LYS A 72 -18.39 -2.43 2.62
C LYS A 72 -17.40 -1.39 2.11
N ILE A 73 -17.00 -0.50 3.01
CA ILE A 73 -15.89 0.42 2.77
C ILE A 73 -14.61 -0.34 3.14
N GLY A 74 -13.74 -0.55 2.15
CA GLY A 74 -12.40 -1.06 2.38
C GLY A 74 -11.48 0.07 2.84
N GLU A 75 -10.53 -0.23 3.71
CA GLU A 75 -9.44 0.68 4.03
C GLU A 75 -8.18 0.20 3.30
N GLU A 76 -7.54 1.12 2.59
CA GLU A 76 -6.32 0.87 1.82
C GLU A 76 -5.22 1.80 2.27
N MET A 77 -3.99 1.42 1.97
CA MET A 77 -2.78 2.13 2.33
C MET A 77 -1.90 2.33 1.11
N LEU A 78 -1.48 3.57 0.88
CA LEU A 78 -0.38 3.92 -0.01
C LEU A 78 0.88 4.12 0.81
N ILE A 79 2.00 3.56 0.35
CA ILE A 79 3.29 3.62 1.01
C ILE A 79 4.35 4.08 0.01
N PHE A 80 5.21 5.01 0.40
CA PHE A 80 6.19 5.62 -0.50
C PHE A 80 7.38 6.23 0.29
N PRO A 81 8.52 6.47 -0.39
CA PRO A 81 9.66 7.20 0.18
C PRO A 81 9.28 8.62 0.65
N LYS A 82 10.01 9.15 1.64
CA LYS A 82 9.70 10.47 2.24
C LYS A 82 9.72 11.64 1.25
N ASP A 83 10.47 11.53 0.17
CA ASP A 83 10.75 12.64 -0.74
C ASP A 83 9.78 12.70 -1.93
N LEU A 84 8.79 11.78 -2.00
CA LEU A 84 7.78 11.79 -3.05
C LEU A 84 6.80 12.96 -2.85
N LEU A 85 6.61 13.79 -3.88
CA LEU A 85 5.66 14.90 -3.88
C LEU A 85 4.33 14.47 -4.50
N PHE A 86 3.26 14.50 -3.69
CA PHE A 86 1.91 14.07 -4.11
C PHE A 86 0.81 14.98 -3.52
N ASN A 87 1.16 16.15 -2.99
CA ASN A 87 0.24 17.02 -2.27
C ASN A 87 -0.99 17.42 -3.10
N GLU A 88 -0.82 17.63 -4.40
CA GLU A 88 -1.94 17.95 -5.31
C GLU A 88 -2.87 16.74 -5.50
N SER A 89 -2.34 15.52 -5.45
CA SER A 89 -3.13 14.29 -5.62
C SER A 89 -3.87 13.86 -4.36
N LEU A 90 -3.51 14.41 -3.19
CA LEU A 90 -4.20 14.10 -1.93
C LEU A 90 -5.70 14.44 -1.99
N SER A 91 -6.08 15.49 -2.72
CA SER A 91 -7.49 15.91 -2.84
C SER A 91 -8.35 14.89 -3.56
N GLU A 92 -7.75 14.02 -4.38
CA GLU A 92 -8.46 12.98 -5.13
C GLU A 92 -8.75 11.73 -4.28
N LEU A 93 -8.11 11.61 -3.11
CA LEU A 93 -8.33 10.48 -2.21
C LEU A 93 -9.58 10.70 -1.35
N SER A 94 -10.33 9.62 -1.17
CA SER A 94 -11.49 9.62 -0.30
C SER A 94 -11.07 9.49 1.17
N ILE A 95 -11.17 10.59 1.91
CA ILE A 95 -10.87 10.68 3.35
C ILE A 95 -9.43 10.19 3.65
N PRO A 96 -8.39 10.85 3.11
CA PRO A 96 -7.02 10.46 3.33
C PRO A 96 -6.58 10.78 4.77
N VAL A 97 -5.81 9.89 5.38
CA VAL A 97 -5.18 10.07 6.69
C VAL A 97 -3.70 9.76 6.54
N LEU A 98 -2.84 10.75 6.83
CA LEU A 98 -1.39 10.53 6.90
C LEU A 98 -1.08 9.76 8.19
N LEU A 99 -0.31 8.68 8.07
CA LEU A 99 0.07 7.83 9.20
C LEU A 99 1.52 8.14 9.60
N GLU A 100 1.74 8.37 10.90
CA GLU A 100 3.06 8.54 11.51
C GLU A 100 3.78 7.20 11.72
#